data_AF-A0A957P975-F1
#
_entry.id   AF-A0A957P975-F1
#
_cell.length_a   1.000
_cell.length_b   1.000
_cell.length_c   1.000
_cell.angle_alpha   90.00
_cell.angle_beta   90.00
_cell.angle_gamma   90.00
#
_symmetry.space_group_name_H-M   'P 1'
#
loop_
_entity.id
_entity.type
_entity.pdbx_description
1 polymer ?
#
loop_
_entity_poly.entity_id
_entity_poly.type
_entity_poly.pdbx_seq_one_letter_code
_entity_poly.pdbx_strand_id
1 'polypeptide(L)'
;AAGMVRSLADYLTGAAVGAPSTLPWAQFYFGAWVHPVGIYRLLGLGLLLLILWNISAWRKSAMSPVQVLLFSLFGYSLVRLMADGFLAEPLLLGQVRATQALALVGCLSAALLLARLHHSARSTK
;
A
#
# COMPACT_ATOMS: atom_id res chain seq x y z
N ALA A 1 -1.87 11.27 3.41
CA ALA A 1 -2.70 12.13 2.55
C ALA A 1 -2.22 12.16 1.09
N ALA A 2 -0.97 12.56 0.81
CA ALA A 2 -0.45 12.71 -0.56
C ALA A 2 -0.63 11.47 -1.48
N GLY A 3 -0.39 10.26 -0.96
CA GLY A 3 -0.58 9.02 -1.74
C GLY A 3 -2.02 8.76 -2.18
N MET A 4 -3.02 9.13 -1.37
CA MET A 4 -4.43 8.99 -1.72
C MET A 4 -4.83 10.00 -2.80
N VAL A 5 -4.40 11.27 -2.64
CA VAL A 5 -4.64 12.32 -3.63
C VAL A 5 -4.04 11.94 -4.98
N ARG A 6 -2.80 11.44 -4.99
CA ARG A 6 -2.18 10.90 -6.20
C ARG A 6 -2.99 9.76 -6.80
N SER A 7 -3.44 8.80 -5.98
CA SER A 7 -4.20 7.64 -6.47
C SER A 7 -5.54 8.03 -7.08
N LEU A 8 -6.18 9.07 -6.53
CA LEU A 8 -7.39 9.64 -7.10
C LEU A 8 -7.09 10.36 -8.43
N ALA A 9 -6.02 11.14 -8.51
CA ALA A 9 -5.60 11.78 -9.75
C ALA A 9 -5.27 10.74 -10.84
N ASP A 10 -4.54 9.67 -10.49
CA ASP A 10 -4.24 8.54 -11.36
C ASP A 10 -5.53 7.90 -11.91
N TYR A 11 -6.57 7.73 -11.06
CA TYR A 11 -7.88 7.21 -11.46
C TYR A 11 -8.64 8.15 -12.40
N LEU A 12 -8.69 9.45 -12.11
CA LEU A 12 -9.46 10.42 -12.90
C LEU A 12 -8.84 10.69 -14.28
N THR A 13 -7.51 10.65 -14.36
CA THR A 13 -6.77 11.00 -15.58
C THR A 13 -6.40 9.79 -16.43
N GLY A 14 -6.49 8.57 -15.88
CA GLY A 14 -5.96 7.38 -16.53
C GLY A 14 -4.42 7.32 -16.56
N ALA A 15 -3.73 8.17 -15.79
CA ALA A 15 -2.26 8.21 -15.75
C ALA A 15 -1.62 6.90 -15.25
N ALA A 16 -2.37 6.10 -14.47
CA ALA A 16 -1.99 4.73 -14.16
C ALA A 16 -3.17 3.79 -14.47
N VAL A 17 -3.05 3.07 -15.58
CA VAL A 17 -4.02 2.08 -16.04
C VAL A 17 -3.62 0.66 -15.63
N GLY A 18 -4.64 -0.12 -15.28
CA GLY A 18 -4.45 -1.53 -14.97
C GLY A 18 -4.36 -2.41 -16.22
N ALA A 19 -3.98 -3.67 -16.01
CA ALA A 19 -4.03 -4.70 -17.02
C ALA A 19 -5.50 -4.93 -17.49
N PRO A 20 -5.70 -5.46 -18.71
CA PRO A 20 -7.02 -5.82 -19.20
C PRO A 20 -7.77 -6.73 -18.23
N SER A 21 -9.05 -6.44 -18.01
CA SER A 21 -9.89 -7.13 -17.04
C SER A 21 -11.31 -7.29 -17.53
N THR A 22 -11.94 -8.41 -17.19
CA THR A 22 -13.35 -8.71 -17.49
C THR A 22 -14.26 -8.64 -16.27
N LEU A 23 -13.73 -8.13 -15.14
CA LEU A 23 -14.47 -8.01 -13.89
C LEU A 23 -15.56 -6.93 -13.97
N PRO A 24 -16.68 -7.07 -13.24
CA PRO A 24 -17.81 -6.14 -13.35
C PRO A 24 -17.52 -4.73 -12.81
N TRP A 25 -16.44 -4.56 -12.03
CA TRP A 25 -15.94 -3.25 -11.59
C TRP A 25 -14.73 -2.78 -12.40
N ALA A 26 -14.46 -3.37 -13.56
CA ALA A 26 -13.45 -2.85 -14.47
C ALA A 26 -13.82 -1.43 -14.92
N GLN A 27 -12.80 -0.60 -15.14
CA GLN A 27 -12.98 0.74 -15.69
C GLN A 27 -12.69 0.71 -17.19
N PHE A 28 -13.46 1.45 -17.98
CA PHE A 28 -13.23 1.55 -19.42
C PHE A 28 -12.26 2.70 -19.72
N TYR A 29 -11.07 2.36 -20.21
CA TYR A 29 -10.05 3.33 -20.62
C TYR A 29 -9.46 2.93 -21.97
N PHE A 30 -9.28 3.92 -22.86
CA PHE A 30 -8.61 3.76 -24.15
C PHE A 30 -9.12 2.57 -25.00
N GLY A 31 -10.43 2.30 -24.96
CA GLY A 31 -11.05 1.23 -25.75
C GLY A 31 -11.01 -0.16 -25.10
N ALA A 32 -10.48 -0.29 -23.87
CA ALA A 32 -10.38 -1.55 -23.16
C ALA A 32 -10.93 -1.46 -21.72
N TRP A 33 -11.49 -2.58 -21.25
CA TRP A 33 -11.83 -2.76 -19.84
C TRP A 33 -10.57 -3.13 -19.07
N VAL A 34 -10.24 -2.35 -18.04
CA VAL A 34 -9.00 -2.50 -17.25
C VAL A 34 -9.27 -2.48 -15.76
N HIS A 35 -8.33 -3.03 -14.98
CA HIS A 35 -8.38 -2.92 -13.53
C HIS A 35 -8.30 -1.44 -13.07
N PRO A 36 -9.19 -0.97 -12.18
CA PRO A 36 -9.11 0.38 -11.59
C PRO A 36 -8.06 0.46 -10.49
N VAL A 37 -6.78 0.39 -10.88
CA VAL A 37 -5.63 0.39 -9.96
C VAL A 37 -5.59 1.62 -9.06
N GLY A 38 -5.96 2.79 -9.58
CA GLY A 38 -6.09 4.02 -8.78
C GLY A 38 -7.07 3.87 -7.60
N ILE A 39 -8.23 3.23 -7.84
CA ILE A 39 -9.20 2.92 -6.78
C ILE A 39 -8.65 1.89 -5.80
N TYR A 40 -7.98 0.84 -6.28
CA TYR A 40 -7.38 -0.18 -5.40
C TYR A 40 -6.37 0.45 -4.43
N ARG A 41 -5.51 1.34 -4.93
CA ARG A 41 -4.56 2.08 -4.10
C ARG A 41 -5.27 3.04 -3.13
N LEU A 42 -6.26 3.79 -3.62
CA LEU A 42 -7.01 4.73 -2.80
C LEU A 42 -7.70 4.03 -1.63
N LEU A 43 -8.42 2.94 -1.90
CA LEU A 43 -9.11 2.15 -0.87
C LEU A 43 -8.12 1.52 0.10
N GLY A 44 -7.02 0.95 -0.39
CA GLY A 44 -5.98 0.36 0.46
C GLY A 44 -5.32 1.39 1.39
N LEU A 45 -4.99 2.58 0.87
CA LEU A 45 -4.42 3.67 1.68
C LEU A 45 -5.44 4.28 2.64
N GLY A 46 -6.71 4.35 2.24
CA GLY A 46 -7.82 4.77 3.12
C GLY A 46 -7.99 3.81 4.28
N LEU A 47 -8.02 2.49 4.01
CA LEU A 47 -8.08 1.46 5.03
C LEU A 47 -6.87 1.52 5.98
N LEU A 48 -5.66 1.71 5.44
CA LEU A 48 -4.46 1.90 6.25
C LEU A 48 -4.61 3.09 7.21
N LEU A 49 -5.09 4.23 6.71
CA LEU A 49 -5.31 5.41 7.54
C LEU A 49 -6.33 5.13 8.66
N LEU A 50 -7.43 4.45 8.34
CA LEU A 50 -8.43 4.06 9.33
C LEU A 50 -7.87 3.12 10.39
N ILE A 51 -7.02 2.15 10.00
CA ILE A 51 -6.35 1.23 10.93
C ILE A 51 -5.43 2.02 11.86
N LEU A 52 -4.56 2.87 11.32
CA LEU A 52 -3.64 3.69 12.12
C LEU A 52 -4.39 4.64 13.06
N TRP A 53 -5.44 5.28 12.57
CA TRP A 53 -6.32 6.13 13.37
C TRP A 53 -6.98 5.34 14.50
N ASN A 54 -7.55 4.18 14.20
CA ASN A 54 -8.21 3.35 15.20
C ASN A 54 -7.21 2.91 16.29
N ILE A 55 -6.02 2.47 15.90
CA ILE A 55 -5.01 2.05 16.86
C ILE A 55 -4.54 3.23 17.72
N SER A 56 -4.31 4.39 17.11
CA SER A 56 -3.85 5.59 17.83
C SER A 56 -4.91 6.21 18.74
N ALA A 57 -6.19 6.19 18.35
CA ALA A 57 -7.26 6.84 19.08
C ALA A 57 -7.86 5.96 20.18
N TRP A 58 -7.93 4.64 19.97
CA TRP A 58 -8.65 3.73 20.87
C TRP A 58 -7.73 2.95 21.80
N ARG A 59 -6.50 2.64 21.38
CA ARG A 59 -5.53 2.04 22.30
C ARG A 59 -4.88 3.17 23.08
N LYS A 60 -5.18 3.29 24.38
CA LYS A 60 -4.48 4.17 25.34
C LYS A 60 -2.96 3.96 25.42
N SER A 61 -2.41 3.03 24.64
CA SER A 61 -0.98 2.84 24.46
C SER A 61 -0.49 3.86 23.44
N ALA A 62 0.20 4.89 23.92
CA ALA A 62 0.92 5.81 23.04
C ALA A 62 1.91 5.00 22.19
N MET A 63 1.58 4.79 20.92
CA MET A 63 2.54 4.23 19.98
C MET A 63 3.72 5.19 19.92
N SER A 64 4.93 4.64 20.03
CA SER A 64 6.11 5.47 19.79
C SER A 64 6.07 6.01 18.34
N PRO A 65 6.62 7.19 18.07
CA PRO A 65 6.70 7.73 16.70
C PRO A 65 7.32 6.72 15.71
N VAL A 66 8.29 5.91 16.17
CA VAL A 66 8.92 4.84 15.40
C VAL A 66 7.94 3.73 15.04
N GLN A 67 7.08 3.31 15.96
CA GLN A 67 6.05 2.30 15.67
C GLN A 67 5.06 2.81 14.63
N VAL A 68 4.59 4.06 14.75
CA VAL A 68 3.67 4.67 13.77
C VAL A 68 4.31 4.70 12.38
N LEU A 69 5.58 5.09 12.30
CA LEU A 69 6.34 5.08 11.04
C LEU A 69 6.45 3.67 10.45
N LEU A 70 6.80 2.66 11.27
CA LEU A 70 6.95 1.29 10.80
C LEU A 70 5.63 0.66 10.37
N PHE A 71 4.53 0.89 11.09
CA PHE A 71 3.20 0.45 10.66
C PHE A 71 2.75 1.15 9.38
N SER A 72 3.06 2.44 9.23
CA SER A 72 2.79 3.19 8.00
C SER A 72 3.56 2.62 6.82
N LEU A 73 4.87 2.33 7.01
CA LEU A 73 5.72 1.73 5.99
C LEU A 73 5.23 0.32 5.62
N PHE A 74 4.92 -0.51 6.61
CA PHE A 74 4.40 -1.86 6.41
C PHE A 74 3.10 -1.84 5.60
N GLY A 75 2.11 -1.06 6.05
CA GLY A 75 0.82 -0.97 5.39
C GLY A 75 0.90 -0.37 3.99
N TYR A 76 1.68 0.70 3.81
CA TYR A 76 1.90 1.31 2.50
C TYR A 76 2.52 0.29 1.54
N SER A 77 3.55 -0.43 1.99
CA SER A 77 4.23 -1.46 1.22
C SER A 77 3.27 -2.58 0.84
N LEU A 78 2.40 -3.03 1.75
CA LEU A 78 1.42 -4.06 1.46
C LEU A 78 0.42 -3.62 0.38
N VAL A 79 -0.07 -2.38 0.46
CA VAL A 79 -0.95 -1.80 -0.57
C VAL A 79 -0.25 -1.75 -1.92
N ARG A 80 1.02 -1.32 -1.97
CA ARG A 80 1.81 -1.30 -3.21
C ARG A 80 2.02 -2.71 -3.77
N LEU A 81 2.36 -3.68 -2.93
CA LEU A 81 2.60 -5.06 -3.35
C LEU A 81 1.37 -5.67 -4.03
N MET A 82 0.18 -5.43 -3.48
CA MET A 82 -1.08 -5.93 -4.03
C MET A 82 -1.53 -5.11 -5.25
N ALA A 83 -1.67 -3.79 -5.11
CA ALA A 83 -2.28 -2.96 -6.15
C ALA A 83 -1.40 -2.81 -7.40
N ASP A 84 -0.07 -2.72 -7.25
CA ASP A 84 0.83 -2.59 -8.40
C ASP A 84 0.97 -3.89 -9.21
N GLY A 85 0.51 -5.02 -8.66
CA GLY A 85 0.40 -6.27 -9.42
C GLY A 85 -0.57 -6.16 -10.60
N PHE A 86 -1.55 -5.26 -10.51
CA PHE A 86 -2.56 -5.04 -11.54
C PHE A 86 -2.17 -3.99 -12.57
N LEU A 87 -0.98 -3.37 -12.49
CA LEU A 87 -0.54 -2.39 -13.50
C LEU A 87 -0.32 -3.06 -14.86
N ALA A 88 -0.79 -2.39 -15.93
CA ALA A 88 -0.49 -2.78 -17.31
C ALA A 88 0.99 -2.57 -17.64
N GLU A 89 1.50 -1.37 -17.36
CA GLU A 89 2.87 -0.96 -17.67
C GLU A 89 3.69 -0.77 -16.38
N PRO A 90 4.19 -1.86 -15.76
CA PRO A 90 5.05 -1.76 -14.59
C PRO A 90 6.47 -1.33 -14.98
N LEU A 91 7.15 -0.61 -14.08
CA LEU A 91 8.60 -0.44 -14.18
C LEU A 91 9.27 -1.81 -13.94
N LEU A 92 9.98 -2.34 -14.94
CA LEU A 92 10.68 -3.61 -14.87
C LEU A 92 12.17 -3.40 -14.57
N LEU A 93 12.69 -4.19 -13.62
CA LEU A 93 14.12 -4.40 -13.40
C LEU A 93 14.43 -5.84 -13.82
N GLY A 94 14.83 -6.02 -15.08
CA GLY A 94 14.91 -7.34 -15.69
C GLY A 94 13.52 -7.97 -15.81
N GLN A 95 13.31 -9.13 -15.17
CA GLN A 95 12.04 -9.86 -15.15
C GLN A 95 11.15 -9.50 -13.95
N VAL A 96 11.57 -8.57 -13.10
CA VAL A 96 10.90 -8.26 -11.83
C VAL A 96 10.25 -6.89 -11.90
N ARG A 97 9.01 -6.78 -11.43
CA ARG A 97 8.31 -5.51 -11.24
C ARG A 97 8.97 -4.74 -10.09
N ALA A 98 9.68 -3.67 -10.43
CA ALA A 98 10.51 -2.90 -9.51
C ALA A 98 9.74 -2.43 -8.27
N THR A 99 8.51 -1.95 -8.48
CA THR A 99 7.66 -1.43 -7.39
C THR A 99 7.22 -2.54 -6.43
N GLN A 100 6.93 -3.75 -6.93
CA GLN A 100 6.59 -4.89 -6.09
C GLN A 100 7.81 -5.42 -5.33
N ALA A 101 8.99 -5.44 -5.95
CA ALA A 101 10.23 -5.81 -5.27
C ALA A 101 10.55 -4.84 -4.12
N LEU A 102 10.49 -3.53 -4.37
CA LEU A 102 10.69 -2.51 -3.33
C LEU A 102 9.65 -2.62 -2.22
N ALA A 103 8.38 -2.82 -2.59
CA ALA A 103 7.29 -3.03 -1.63
C ALA A 103 7.51 -4.28 -0.78
N LEU A 104 7.98 -5.37 -1.36
CA LEU A 104 8.29 -6.59 -0.62
C LEU A 104 9.41 -6.34 0.41
N VAL A 105 10.50 -5.70 0.01
CA VAL A 105 11.61 -5.34 0.92
C VAL A 105 11.13 -4.41 2.03
N GLY A 106 10.34 -3.38 1.70
CA GLY A 106 9.75 -2.46 2.67
C GLY A 106 8.83 -3.16 3.68
N CYS A 107 8.01 -4.09 3.20
CA CYS A 107 7.10 -4.90 4.02
C CYS A 107 7.89 -5.79 5.00
N LEU A 108 8.86 -6.56 4.49
CA LEU A 108 9.65 -7.49 5.29
C LEU A 108 10.52 -6.76 6.33
N SER A 109 11.18 -5.66 5.94
CA SER A 109 12.00 -4.87 6.84
C SER A 109 11.17 -4.23 7.96
N ALA A 110 10.01 -3.65 7.63
CA ALA A 110 9.13 -3.07 8.63
C ALA A 110 8.58 -4.13 9.60
N ALA A 111 8.17 -5.29 9.10
CA ALA A 111 7.68 -6.40 9.92
C ALA A 111 8.77 -6.93 10.88
N LEU A 112 10.00 -7.12 10.37
CA LEU A 112 11.14 -7.56 11.17
C LEU A 112 11.46 -6.55 12.29
N LEU A 113 11.50 -5.25 11.98
CA LEU A 113 11.77 -4.21 12.97
C LEU A 113 10.67 -4.12 14.02
N LEU A 114 9.39 -4.21 13.63
CA LEU A 114 8.27 -4.25 14.58
C LEU A 114 8.35 -5.46 15.52
N ALA A 115 8.66 -6.63 14.98
CA ALA A 115 8.84 -7.84 15.80
C ALA A 115 9.96 -7.66 16.83
N ARG A 116 11.12 -7.11 16.41
CA ARG A 116 12.25 -6.82 17.30
C ARG A 116 11.88 -5.85 18.41
N LEU A 117 11.20 -4.74 18.08
CA LEU A 117 10.75 -3.75 19.06
C LEU A 117 9.79 -4.36 20.09
N HIS A 118 8.90 -5.25 19.64
CA HIS A 118 7.96 -5.94 20.53
C HIS A 118 8.66 -6.92 21.48
N HIS A 119 9.68 -7.64 21.00
CA HIS A 119 10.49 -8.52 21.84
C HIS A 119 11.30 -7.75 22.88
N SER A 120 11.97 -6.65 22.51
CA SER A 120 12.75 -5.83 23.45
C SER A 120 11.89 -5.22 24.56
N ALA A 121 10.65 -4.85 24.25
CA ALA A 121 9.70 -4.31 25.23
C ALA A 121 9.17 -5.37 26.21
N ARG A 122 9.27 -6.67 25.89
CA ARG A 122 8.90 -7.77 26.79
C ARG A 122 10.04 -8.24 27.68
N SER A 123 11.29 -8.14 27.23
CA SER A 123 12.47 -8.56 28.00
C SER A 123 12.86 -7.61 29.14
N THR A 124 12.32 -6.39 29.15
CA THR A 124 12.61 -5.34 30.14
C THR A 124 11.55 -5.25 31.25
N LYS A 125 10.54 -6.13 31.23
CA LYS A 125 9.55 -6.30 32.30
C LYS A 125 9.79 -7.62 33.01
#